data_AF-A0A924ZHI2-F1
#
_entry.id   AF-A0A924ZHI2-F1
#
_cell.length_a   1.000
_cell.length_b   1.000
_cell.length_c   1.000
_cell.angle_alpha   90.00
_cell.angle_beta   90.00
_cell.angle_gamma   90.00
#
_symmetry.space_group_name_H-M   'P 1'
#
loop_
_entity.id
_entity.type
_entity.pdbx_description
1 polymer ?
#
loop_
_entity_poly.entity_id
_entity_poly.type
_entity_poly.pdbx_seq_one_letter_code
_entity_poly.pdbx_strand_id
1 'polypeptide(L)'
;MTNRAGLRVIARFLTVVRHDATGCVRKNCRDCAAVFPRRSFSTTLSSITSATRTPMCGDIPGIRAAIVAKVDIQSSVCFRSQRQRCPMFATCAKQANRREVQEAEVVVAAYDTMFTGFAGATQDFALILMDEACWARSFEADSGLTVEALPHLAIGGVAGSRKQDAEGADLADVVVARQRLTAALASLSEGEVTGSALSSLGLDAEFCQSALASEYDALTDPHLSPGQGPADRKAALERSHRRALGLQVIVLWSALADLMGGELTAVAKVWLGGMGKDGQRPILISRRKLMAQGLSQLPLLHLDATLRPELAATVLPGLDCVTVEAHAPHQHIRLISGSFGKGKLCPDPRAGAVENQRRANRLQECVDYVRWHALRHAGGRILVITYQAVEAAFADIPGVETAHYNAVAGLDTWGDIAALFLIGRPLPSSEYLGEMTGALFDSFAQGDYAASDAGVVLESGRSTAVRAVRHTDSFAEILRGAICDDEVMQALGRGRGVNRTGDAPLEVHLMADVVLPVAYERVQAWAAVCPDIVQKMLLAGLAVDSPADAATLHPGLFGTAKSAEHHFARTGFNPQNPIRDIYREMGVKSAAYRLGGRGRGWQRAYWITGSAVAAKAQLEQGIGQIVDWKSEF
;
A
#
# COMPACT_ATOMS: atom_id res chain seq x y z
N MET A 1 -21.04 35.98 -33.69
CA MET A 1 -20.13 36.22 -32.55
C MET A 1 -20.47 35.22 -31.45
N THR A 2 -19.88 34.03 -31.51
CA THR A 2 -20.03 32.99 -30.49
C THR A 2 -18.65 32.39 -30.29
N ASN A 3 -17.90 33.01 -29.39
CA ASN A 3 -16.55 32.62 -29.05
C ASN A 3 -16.66 31.36 -28.16
N ARG A 4 -16.53 30.17 -28.76
CA ARG A 4 -16.23 28.94 -28.00
C ARG A 4 -14.77 29.06 -27.56
N ALA A 5 -14.53 29.80 -26.48
CA ALA A 5 -13.29 29.68 -25.74
C ALA A 5 -13.25 28.27 -25.15
N GLY A 6 -12.42 27.39 -25.70
CA GLY A 6 -12.16 26.08 -25.13
C GLY A 6 -11.49 26.27 -23.77
N LEU A 7 -12.02 25.59 -22.74
CA LEU A 7 -11.41 25.60 -21.41
C LEU A 7 -9.95 25.18 -21.49
N ARG A 8 -9.05 25.97 -20.90
CA ARG A 8 -7.64 25.61 -20.77
C ARG A 8 -7.47 24.72 -19.54
N VAL A 9 -7.68 23.43 -19.71
CA VAL A 9 -7.39 22.41 -18.70
C VAL A 9 -5.91 22.01 -18.80
N ILE A 10 -5.15 22.16 -17.71
CA ILE A 10 -3.76 21.69 -17.66
C ILE A 10 -3.66 20.53 -16.68
N ALA A 11 -3.55 19.32 -17.23
CA ALA A 11 -3.19 18.12 -16.51
C ALA A 11 -1.71 17.81 -16.76
N ARG A 12 -0.81 18.43 -16.01
CA ARG A 12 0.62 18.05 -15.99
C ARG A 12 1.02 17.64 -14.59
N PHE A 13 1.13 16.33 -14.39
CA PHE A 13 1.51 15.72 -13.12
C PHE A 13 2.78 16.39 -12.56
N LEU A 14 2.65 16.96 -11.37
CA LEU A 14 3.75 17.46 -10.57
C LEU A 14 4.56 16.26 -10.04
N THR A 15 5.32 15.57 -10.89
CA THR A 15 6.29 14.59 -10.40
C THR A 15 7.44 15.36 -9.75
N VAL A 16 7.36 15.55 -8.43
CA VAL A 16 8.53 15.86 -7.62
C VAL A 16 9.37 14.58 -7.57
N VAL A 17 10.65 14.72 -7.89
CA VAL A 17 11.64 13.64 -7.73
C VAL A 17 11.65 13.25 -6.25
N ARG A 18 11.03 12.11 -5.92
CA ARG A 18 11.27 11.47 -4.61
C ARG A 18 12.72 11.04 -4.57
N HIS A 19 13.42 11.39 -3.50
CA HIS A 19 14.62 10.65 -3.12
C HIS A 19 14.64 10.38 -1.62
N ASP A 20 14.84 9.11 -1.31
CA ASP A 20 15.13 8.54 0.00
C ASP A 20 16.35 9.25 0.60
N ALA A 21 16.13 10.01 1.66
CA ALA A 21 17.17 10.54 2.52
C ALA A 21 17.20 9.78 3.86
N THR A 22 17.29 8.46 3.81
CA THR A 22 17.78 7.66 4.95
C THR A 22 19.24 7.31 4.71
N GLY A 23 20.10 8.30 4.93
CA GLY A 23 21.55 8.09 5.00
C GLY A 23 21.90 7.38 6.30
N CYS A 24 21.67 6.08 6.38
CA CYS A 24 22.23 5.26 7.47
C CYS A 24 23.73 5.07 7.19
N VAL A 25 24.58 5.84 7.88
CA VAL A 25 26.02 5.58 7.94
C VAL A 25 26.26 4.43 8.94
N ARG A 26 25.81 3.22 8.59
CA ARG A 26 26.30 1.97 9.19
C ARG A 26 26.56 0.98 8.07
N LYS A 27 27.84 0.82 7.70
CA LYS A 27 28.30 -0.35 6.95
C LYS A 27 27.95 -1.57 7.83
N ASN A 28 27.06 -2.43 7.33
CA ASN A 28 26.59 -3.72 7.91
C ASN A 28 25.30 -3.72 8.76
N CYS A 29 24.22 -3.07 8.30
CA CYS A 29 22.87 -3.44 8.77
C CYS A 29 21.89 -3.50 7.58
N ARG A 30 21.44 -4.71 7.20
CA ARG A 30 20.55 -4.98 6.05
C ARG A 30 19.04 -4.93 6.41
N ASP A 31 18.68 -4.44 7.59
CA ASP A 31 17.39 -4.75 8.24
C ASP A 31 16.27 -3.67 8.19
N CYS A 32 16.44 -2.52 7.52
CA CYS A 32 15.43 -1.44 7.54
C CYS A 32 14.57 -1.27 6.26
N ALA A 33 14.70 -2.13 5.25
CA ALA A 33 14.13 -1.87 3.91
C ALA A 33 12.67 -2.32 3.67
N ALA A 34 11.88 -2.64 4.70
CA ALA A 34 10.62 -3.40 4.52
C ALA A 34 9.29 -2.68 4.86
N VAL A 35 9.27 -1.36 5.08
CA VAL A 35 8.07 -0.67 5.62
C VAL A 35 7.34 0.26 4.62
N PHE A 36 7.84 0.46 3.39
CA PHE A 36 7.11 1.21 2.35
C PHE A 36 6.88 0.38 1.08
N PRO A 37 5.62 0.13 0.66
CA PRO A 37 5.34 -0.13 -0.74
C PRO A 37 5.66 1.14 -1.54
N ARG A 38 6.60 1.01 -2.48
CA ARG A 38 7.02 2.06 -3.40
C ARG A 38 5.83 2.44 -4.28
N ARG A 39 5.21 3.60 -4.05
CA ARG A 39 4.24 4.17 -5.00
C ARG A 39 4.96 4.58 -6.30
N SER A 40 4.94 3.72 -7.31
CA SER A 40 5.17 4.11 -8.70
C SER A 40 3.82 4.44 -9.34
N PHE A 41 3.53 5.73 -9.52
CA PHE A 41 2.40 6.16 -10.34
C PHE A 41 2.70 5.81 -11.80
N SER A 42 1.99 4.82 -12.35
CA SER A 42 1.88 4.58 -13.78
C SER A 42 0.43 4.88 -14.18
N THR A 43 0.10 6.16 -14.35
CA THR A 43 -1.19 6.58 -14.89
C THR A 43 -1.18 6.39 -16.40
N THR A 44 -1.87 5.37 -16.90
CA THR A 44 -2.13 5.20 -18.34
C THR A 44 -3.52 5.76 -18.64
N LEU A 45 -3.59 7.08 -18.91
CA LEU A 45 -4.72 7.69 -19.60
C LEU A 45 -4.39 7.68 -21.10
N SER A 46 -5.07 6.82 -21.83
CA SER A 46 -4.89 6.60 -23.27
C SER A 46 -5.42 7.80 -24.08
N SER A 47 -4.59 8.82 -24.25
CA SER A 47 -4.48 9.62 -25.50
C SER A 47 -3.33 10.66 -25.46
N ILE A 48 -2.33 10.49 -24.58
CA ILE A 48 -1.10 11.28 -24.64
C ILE A 48 0.02 10.32 -24.99
N THR A 49 0.56 10.49 -26.20
CA THR A 49 1.80 9.87 -26.70
C THR A 49 2.82 9.68 -25.57
N SER A 50 3.42 8.49 -25.48
CA SER A 50 4.48 8.13 -24.53
C SER A 50 5.72 9.01 -24.72
N ALA A 51 5.64 10.26 -24.27
CA ALA A 51 6.76 11.18 -24.24
C ALA A 51 7.66 10.74 -23.08
N THR A 52 8.76 10.07 -23.42
CA THR A 52 10.03 9.94 -22.71
C THR A 52 9.99 10.14 -21.18
N ARG A 53 10.49 9.17 -20.39
CA ARG A 53 10.83 9.30 -18.95
C ARG A 53 11.93 10.34 -18.64
N THR A 54 12.00 11.42 -19.40
CA THR A 54 12.94 12.53 -19.22
C THR A 54 12.47 13.36 -18.04
N PRO A 55 13.32 13.61 -17.04
CA PRO A 55 12.94 14.43 -15.91
C PRO A 55 12.56 15.85 -16.34
N MET A 56 11.48 16.40 -15.79
CA MET A 56 11.02 17.79 -16.06
C MET A 56 12.07 18.86 -15.70
N CYS A 57 12.99 18.53 -14.79
CA CYS A 57 14.11 19.38 -14.41
C CYS A 57 15.41 18.72 -14.85
N GLY A 58 16.24 19.45 -15.61
CA GLY A 58 17.58 18.98 -15.99
C GLY A 58 18.60 19.03 -14.84
N ASP A 59 18.25 19.66 -13.71
CA ASP A 59 19.21 20.00 -12.65
C ASP A 59 18.98 19.21 -11.34
N ILE A 60 18.78 17.91 -11.48
CA ILE A 60 18.38 16.98 -10.41
C ILE A 60 19.23 17.05 -9.13
N PRO A 61 20.59 17.13 -9.17
CA PRO A 61 21.40 17.06 -7.96
C PRO A 61 21.14 18.17 -6.94
N GLY A 62 20.82 19.38 -7.37
CA GLY A 62 20.58 20.51 -6.45
C GLY A 62 19.11 20.70 -6.14
N ILE A 63 18.19 20.21 -6.98
CA ILE A 63 16.82 19.94 -6.51
C ILE A 63 16.87 18.99 -5.30
N ARG A 64 17.65 17.90 -5.40
CA ARG A 64 17.86 16.98 -4.28
C ARG A 64 18.50 17.68 -3.08
N ALA A 65 19.55 18.47 -3.28
CA ALA A 65 20.19 19.21 -2.19
C ALA A 65 19.21 20.18 -1.50
N ALA A 66 18.41 20.93 -2.26
CA ALA A 66 17.42 21.86 -1.73
C ALA A 66 16.31 21.15 -0.94
N ILE A 67 15.81 20.02 -1.46
CA ILE A 67 14.84 19.16 -0.76
C ILE A 67 15.43 18.66 0.57
N VAL A 68 16.64 18.11 0.55
CA VAL A 68 17.32 17.60 1.75
C VAL A 68 17.57 18.71 2.77
N ALA A 69 17.96 19.90 2.32
CA ALA A 69 18.17 21.07 3.16
C ALA A 69 16.88 21.75 3.65
N LYS A 70 15.71 21.31 3.19
CA LYS A 70 14.39 21.93 3.39
C LYS A 70 14.40 23.44 3.10
N VAL A 71 15.03 23.86 2.00
CA VAL A 71 15.06 25.27 1.54
C VAL A 71 14.19 25.47 0.31
N ASP A 72 13.76 26.71 0.06
CA ASP A 72 12.96 27.05 -1.12
C ASP A 72 13.74 26.74 -2.41
N ILE A 73 13.22 25.80 -3.20
CA ILE A 73 13.82 25.33 -4.45
C ILE A 73 13.92 26.47 -5.48
N GLN A 74 12.96 27.40 -5.48
CA GLN A 74 12.94 28.47 -6.47
C GLN A 74 14.16 29.38 -6.29
N SER A 75 14.35 29.95 -5.10
CA SER A 75 15.42 30.90 -4.79
C SER A 75 16.80 30.25 -4.55
N SER A 76 16.85 28.96 -4.20
CA SER A 76 18.12 28.25 -3.95
C SER A 76 18.70 27.57 -5.19
N VAL A 77 17.87 27.14 -6.14
CA VAL A 77 18.33 26.37 -7.32
C VAL A 77 17.90 27.00 -8.64
N CYS A 78 16.68 27.50 -8.73
CA CYS A 78 16.10 27.88 -10.04
C CYS A 78 16.44 29.32 -10.44
N PHE A 79 16.06 30.28 -9.61
CA PHE A 79 16.15 31.71 -9.89
C PHE A 79 16.08 32.52 -8.60
N ARG A 80 17.11 33.32 -8.35
CA ARG A 80 17.16 34.33 -7.27
C ARG A 80 17.25 35.74 -7.82
N SER A 81 18.05 35.92 -8.87
CA SER A 81 18.23 37.19 -9.58
C SER A 81 18.69 36.92 -11.01
N GLN A 82 18.79 37.95 -11.85
CA GLN A 82 19.33 37.79 -13.21
C GLN A 82 20.78 37.25 -13.22
N ARG A 83 21.58 37.57 -12.19
CA ARG A 83 22.96 37.06 -12.04
C ARG A 83 23.02 35.66 -11.43
N GLN A 84 21.98 35.27 -10.69
CA GLN A 84 21.86 33.97 -10.01
C GLN A 84 20.62 33.25 -10.54
N ARG A 85 20.79 32.64 -11.70
CA ARG A 85 19.76 31.93 -12.45
C ARG A 85 20.30 30.60 -12.96
N CYS A 86 19.49 29.55 -12.86
CA CYS A 86 19.81 28.26 -13.46
C CYS A 86 19.97 28.43 -14.99
N PRO A 87 21.05 27.93 -15.61
CA PRO A 87 21.25 28.04 -17.06
C PRO A 87 20.10 27.47 -17.89
N MET A 88 19.42 26.44 -17.37
CA MET A 88 18.29 25.78 -18.02
C MET A 88 16.93 26.43 -17.69
N PHE A 89 16.87 27.50 -16.91
CA PHE A 89 15.60 28.06 -16.38
C PHE A 89 14.59 28.41 -17.47
N ALA A 90 15.06 28.96 -18.61
CA ALA A 90 14.17 29.38 -19.70
C ALA A 90 13.42 28.21 -20.33
N THR A 91 14.13 27.10 -20.59
CA THR A 91 13.66 25.90 -21.28
C THR A 91 13.22 24.78 -20.32
N CYS A 92 13.30 25.02 -19.00
CA CYS A 92 12.93 24.05 -17.98
C CYS A 92 11.41 23.79 -17.99
N ALA A 93 11.01 22.55 -18.26
CA ALA A 93 9.61 22.15 -18.29
C ALA A 93 8.90 22.39 -16.95
N LYS A 94 9.60 22.27 -15.81
CA LYS A 94 9.03 22.59 -14.49
C LYS A 94 8.68 24.08 -14.35
N GLN A 95 9.51 24.98 -14.88
CA GLN A 95 9.25 26.43 -14.85
C GLN A 95 8.19 26.83 -15.87
N ALA A 96 8.14 26.16 -17.02
CA ALA A 96 7.02 26.29 -17.96
C ALA A 96 5.70 25.90 -17.30
N ASN A 97 5.64 24.74 -16.64
CA ASN A 97 4.45 24.29 -15.90
C ASN A 97 4.02 25.30 -14.81
N ARG A 98 4.96 25.89 -14.07
CA ARG A 98 4.63 26.93 -13.06
C ARG A 98 3.96 28.17 -13.66
N ARG A 99 4.37 28.60 -14.85
CA ARG A 99 3.74 29.72 -15.58
C ARG A 99 2.36 29.32 -16.11
N GLU A 100 2.27 28.14 -16.70
CA GLU A 100 1.03 27.54 -17.19
C GLU A 100 -0.06 27.46 -16.11
N VAL A 101 0.29 27.07 -14.87
CA VAL A 101 -0.64 27.02 -13.73
C VAL A 101 -1.25 28.39 -13.40
N GLN A 102 -0.51 29.49 -13.59
CA GLN A 102 -1.02 30.85 -13.31
C GLN A 102 -2.07 31.30 -14.33
N GLU A 103 -2.09 30.69 -15.52
CA GLU A 103 -3.02 31.03 -16.60
C GLU A 103 -4.15 29.99 -16.76
N ALA A 104 -4.15 28.94 -15.92
CA ALA A 104 -5.07 27.81 -16.04
C ALA A 104 -6.41 28.08 -15.35
N GLU A 105 -7.50 27.66 -15.98
CA GLU A 105 -8.84 27.69 -15.38
C GLU A 105 -9.09 26.49 -14.46
N VAL A 106 -8.45 25.36 -14.77
CA VAL A 106 -8.51 24.12 -13.99
C VAL A 106 -7.09 23.57 -13.80
N VAL A 107 -6.73 23.36 -12.53
CA VAL A 107 -5.43 22.82 -12.13
C VAL A 107 -5.62 21.46 -11.48
N VAL A 108 -5.08 20.41 -12.11
CA VAL A 108 -5.03 19.06 -11.53
C VAL A 108 -3.70 18.87 -10.81
N ALA A 109 -3.75 18.66 -9.50
CA ALA A 109 -2.56 18.57 -8.65
C ALA A 109 -2.58 17.34 -7.75
N ALA A 110 -1.40 16.92 -7.31
CA ALA A 110 -1.29 15.87 -6.29
C ALA A 110 -1.76 16.39 -4.92
N TYR A 111 -2.33 15.53 -4.09
CA TYR A 111 -2.80 15.88 -2.74
C TYR A 111 -1.77 16.58 -1.85
N ASP A 112 -0.48 16.27 -2.02
CA ASP A 112 0.59 16.90 -1.25
C ASP A 112 0.56 18.45 -1.42
N THR A 113 0.04 18.93 -2.56
CA THR A 113 -0.16 20.36 -2.86
C THR A 113 -1.13 21.06 -1.93
N MET A 114 -2.08 20.33 -1.33
CA MET A 114 -2.99 20.92 -0.34
C MET A 114 -2.26 21.38 0.92
N PHE A 115 -1.16 20.71 1.27
CA PHE A 115 -0.35 21.02 2.45
C PHE A 115 0.83 21.93 2.11
N THR A 116 1.42 21.80 0.91
CA THR A 116 2.55 22.66 0.49
C THR A 116 2.11 23.98 -0.15
N GLY A 117 0.85 24.08 -0.60
CA GLY A 117 0.33 25.19 -1.39
C GLY A 117 0.80 25.20 -2.85
N PHE A 118 0.33 26.20 -3.60
CA PHE A 118 0.74 26.47 -4.98
C PHE A 118 1.78 27.59 -5.04
N ALA A 119 2.54 27.57 -6.12
CA ALA A 119 3.64 28.48 -6.32
C ALA A 119 3.15 29.76 -7.04
N GLY A 120 2.37 30.59 -6.36
CA GLY A 120 1.69 31.79 -6.87
C GLY A 120 0.62 32.28 -5.89
N ALA A 121 -0.18 33.29 -6.27
CA ALA A 121 -1.26 33.75 -5.41
C ALA A 121 -2.43 32.76 -5.46
N THR A 122 -2.76 32.13 -4.33
CA THR A 122 -3.90 31.18 -4.24
C THR A 122 -5.26 31.87 -4.25
N GLN A 123 -5.27 33.20 -4.14
CA GLN A 123 -6.47 34.05 -4.13
C GLN A 123 -7.29 33.98 -5.43
N ASP A 124 -6.70 33.46 -6.52
CA ASP A 124 -7.38 33.30 -7.81
C ASP A 124 -8.17 31.99 -7.92
N PHE A 125 -8.01 31.05 -6.96
CA PHE A 125 -8.79 29.82 -6.95
C PHE A 125 -10.17 30.05 -6.32
N ALA A 126 -11.22 29.56 -6.97
CA ALA A 126 -12.61 29.72 -6.49
C ALA A 126 -13.17 28.50 -5.76
N LEU A 127 -12.66 27.29 -6.04
CA LEU A 127 -13.19 26.02 -5.54
C LEU A 127 -12.08 24.97 -5.52
N ILE A 128 -12.10 24.11 -4.51
CA ILE A 128 -11.28 22.90 -4.43
C ILE A 128 -12.19 21.69 -4.63
N LEU A 129 -11.85 20.81 -5.59
CA LEU A 129 -12.46 19.50 -5.75
C LEU A 129 -11.46 18.42 -5.36
N MET A 130 -11.89 17.54 -4.48
CA MET A 130 -11.10 16.41 -4.00
C MET A 130 -11.79 15.11 -4.40
N ASP A 131 -11.07 14.26 -5.10
CA ASP A 131 -11.54 12.95 -5.55
C ASP A 131 -10.73 11.88 -4.81
N GLU A 132 -11.33 11.22 -3.81
CA GLU A 132 -10.77 10.27 -2.82
C GLU A 132 -10.30 10.88 -1.48
N ALA A 133 -9.93 10.01 -0.53
CA ALA A 133 -9.50 10.35 0.81
C ALA A 133 -8.16 11.11 0.85
N CYS A 134 -8.13 12.26 1.54
CA CYS A 134 -6.92 13.07 1.69
C CYS A 134 -6.12 12.85 2.97
N TRP A 135 -6.75 12.24 3.98
CA TRP A 135 -6.22 12.20 5.34
C TRP A 135 -4.84 11.54 5.41
N ALA A 136 -4.58 10.53 4.57
CA ALA A 136 -3.30 9.81 4.58
C ALA A 136 -2.10 10.71 4.21
N ARG A 137 -2.35 11.83 3.54
CA ARG A 137 -1.30 12.80 3.13
C ARG A 137 -1.06 13.89 4.16
N SER A 138 -1.98 14.08 5.12
CA SER A 138 -1.75 14.99 6.24
C SER A 138 -0.82 14.38 7.27
N PHE A 139 -0.87 13.05 7.46
CA PHE A 139 0.00 12.36 8.41
C PHE A 139 1.48 12.41 7.98
N GLU A 140 2.35 12.71 8.94
CA GLU A 140 3.79 12.65 8.79
C GLU A 140 4.43 12.09 10.05
N ALA A 141 5.30 11.12 9.88
CA ALA A 141 6.10 10.54 10.95
C ALA A 141 7.57 10.76 10.63
N ASP A 142 8.28 11.42 11.54
CA ASP A 142 9.73 11.55 11.52
C ASP A 142 10.32 10.50 12.47
N SER A 143 11.17 9.62 11.92
CA SER A 143 11.92 8.61 12.66
C SER A 143 13.39 8.69 12.27
N GLY A 144 14.29 8.38 13.21
CA GLY A 144 15.73 8.41 12.98
C GLY A 144 16.54 9.09 14.08
N LEU A 145 15.88 9.72 15.05
CA LEU A 145 16.51 10.17 16.28
C LEU A 145 16.52 9.03 17.30
N THR A 146 17.60 8.95 18.08
CA THR A 146 17.68 8.09 19.26
C THR A 146 18.12 8.91 20.45
N VAL A 147 17.61 8.58 21.64
CA VAL A 147 17.86 9.33 22.88
C VAL A 147 19.36 9.49 23.13
N GLU A 148 20.13 8.43 22.92
CA GLU A 148 21.57 8.36 23.20
C GLU A 148 22.41 9.06 22.12
N ALA A 149 21.90 9.23 20.89
CA ALA A 149 22.64 9.90 19.82
C ALA A 149 22.46 11.43 19.83
N LEU A 150 21.38 11.94 20.43
CA LEU A 150 21.05 13.38 20.45
C LEU A 150 22.24 14.30 20.74
N PRO A 151 23.07 14.07 21.79
CA PRO A 151 24.15 14.98 22.15
C PRO A 151 25.25 15.12 21.08
N HIS A 152 25.28 14.22 20.09
CA HIS A 152 26.36 14.12 19.11
C HIS A 152 25.89 14.36 17.66
N LEU A 153 24.58 14.49 17.42
CA LEU A 153 24.04 14.63 16.06
C LEU A 153 24.46 15.93 15.38
N ALA A 154 25.05 15.83 14.18
CA ALA A 154 25.40 16.97 13.32
C ALA A 154 26.38 18.01 13.89
N ILE A 155 26.99 17.76 15.06
CA ILE A 155 27.99 18.66 15.67
C ILE A 155 29.35 18.38 15.03
N GLY A 156 29.59 18.95 13.85
CA GLY A 156 30.88 18.92 13.18
C GLY A 156 31.66 20.21 13.44
N GLY A 157 32.77 20.15 14.20
CA GLY A 157 33.68 21.30 14.35
C GLY A 157 34.27 21.58 15.73
N VAL A 158 33.95 20.80 16.77
CA VAL A 158 34.55 20.98 18.11
C VAL A 158 35.94 20.31 18.17
N ALA A 159 36.87 20.75 17.34
CA ALA A 159 38.28 20.39 17.46
C ALA A 159 39.18 21.56 17.07
N GLY A 160 39.97 22.05 18.04
CA GLY A 160 41.04 23.02 17.84
C GLY A 160 40.57 24.47 17.65
N SER A 161 41.10 25.38 18.48
CA SER A 161 41.00 26.86 18.42
C SER A 161 39.60 27.54 18.47
N ARG A 162 38.51 26.91 18.02
CA ARG A 162 37.13 27.46 18.10
C ARG A 162 36.45 27.35 19.47
N LYS A 163 37.17 26.93 20.51
CA LYS A 163 36.62 26.84 21.87
C LYS A 163 36.57 28.18 22.61
N GLN A 164 37.05 29.25 21.98
CA GLN A 164 37.29 30.56 22.62
C GLN A 164 36.58 31.73 21.93
N ASP A 165 35.75 31.48 20.91
CA ASP A 165 34.91 32.49 20.25
C ASP A 165 33.42 32.29 20.60
N ALA A 166 32.59 33.29 20.27
CA ALA A 166 31.15 33.27 20.56
C ALA A 166 30.43 32.08 19.89
N GLU A 167 30.83 31.72 18.66
CA GLU A 167 30.32 30.54 17.95
C GLU A 167 30.58 29.23 18.70
N GLY A 168 31.73 29.11 19.38
CA GLY A 168 32.06 27.98 20.25
C GLY A 168 31.23 27.91 21.53
N ALA A 169 30.78 29.05 22.06
CA ALA A 169 29.92 29.14 23.23
C ALA A 169 28.47 28.76 22.89
N ASP A 170 27.93 29.29 21.78
CA ASP A 170 26.57 28.97 21.31
C ASP A 170 26.42 27.46 21.02
N LEU A 171 27.45 26.85 20.42
CA LEU A 171 27.46 25.41 20.17
C LEU A 171 27.57 24.58 21.47
N ALA A 172 28.21 25.13 22.51
CA ALA A 172 28.25 24.48 23.83
C ALA A 172 26.88 24.51 24.50
N ASP A 173 26.12 25.60 24.37
CA ASP A 173 24.76 25.70 24.90
C ASP A 173 23.80 24.71 24.21
N VAL A 174 23.92 24.55 22.88
CA VAL A 174 23.19 23.49 22.14
C VAL A 174 23.50 22.10 22.70
N VAL A 175 24.78 21.79 22.94
CA VAL A 175 25.19 20.49 23.51
C VAL A 175 24.58 20.29 24.89
N VAL A 176 24.65 21.31 25.76
CA VAL A 176 24.09 21.25 27.12
C VAL A 176 22.57 21.04 27.08
N ALA A 177 21.87 21.77 26.21
CA ALA A 177 20.42 21.63 26.06
C ALA A 177 20.03 20.21 25.64
N ARG A 178 20.74 19.65 24.65
CA ARG A 178 20.52 18.26 24.21
C ARG A 178 20.87 17.23 25.28
N GLN A 179 21.94 17.43 26.06
CA GLN A 179 22.28 16.53 27.17
C GLN A 179 21.20 16.52 28.25
N ARG A 180 20.64 17.68 28.59
CA ARG A 180 19.50 17.78 29.52
C ARG A 180 18.27 17.04 28.97
N LEU A 181 17.96 17.21 27.69
CA LEU A 181 16.87 16.47 27.05
C LEU A 181 17.12 14.96 27.05
N THR A 182 18.32 14.51 26.70
CA THR A 182 18.71 13.10 26.75
C THR A 182 18.53 12.52 28.15
N ALA A 183 18.97 13.22 29.19
CA ALA A 183 18.80 12.78 30.58
C ALA A 183 17.32 12.67 30.97
N ALA A 184 16.50 13.64 30.56
CA ALA A 184 15.06 13.61 30.82
C ALA A 184 14.40 12.42 30.11
N LEU A 185 14.59 12.27 28.79
CA LEU A 185 13.99 11.20 27.99
C LEU A 185 14.46 9.80 28.43
N ALA A 186 15.72 9.66 28.86
CA ALA A 186 16.25 8.39 29.37
C ALA A 186 15.57 7.94 30.68
N SER A 187 15.00 8.87 31.45
CA SER A 187 14.29 8.56 32.70
C SER A 187 12.82 8.17 32.50
N LEU A 188 12.27 8.39 31.31
CA LEU A 188 10.88 8.09 30.99
C LEU A 188 10.70 6.63 30.56
N SER A 189 9.52 6.04 30.81
CA SER A 189 9.16 4.73 30.29
C SER A 189 8.84 4.77 28.80
N GLU A 190 8.69 3.60 28.17
CA GLU A 190 8.19 3.48 26.79
C GLU A 190 6.79 4.10 26.66
N GLY A 191 6.53 4.75 25.52
CA GLY A 191 5.24 5.40 25.24
C GLY A 191 5.32 6.91 24.94
N GLU A 192 4.18 7.58 25.07
CA GLU A 192 4.04 9.02 24.80
C GLU A 192 4.84 9.85 25.79
N VAL A 193 5.55 10.85 25.28
CA VAL A 193 6.15 11.91 26.10
C VAL A 193 5.06 12.94 26.38
N THR A 194 4.76 13.19 27.66
CA THR A 194 3.75 14.17 28.07
C THR A 194 4.41 15.43 28.65
N GLY A 195 3.75 16.58 28.50
CA GLY A 195 4.23 17.85 29.05
C GLY A 195 4.45 17.77 30.56
N SER A 196 3.54 17.12 31.30
CA SER A 196 3.67 16.91 32.75
C SER A 196 4.90 16.08 33.13
N ALA A 197 5.23 15.06 32.33
CA ALA A 197 6.41 14.23 32.59
C ALA A 197 7.70 15.04 32.40
N LEU A 198 7.78 15.87 31.35
CA LEU A 198 8.92 16.76 31.11
C LEU A 198 9.05 17.84 32.19
N SER A 199 7.95 18.46 32.60
CA SER A 199 7.91 19.45 33.68
C SER A 199 8.41 18.88 35.01
N SER A 200 8.06 17.63 35.34
CA SER A 200 8.58 16.94 36.53
C SER A 200 10.09 16.73 36.52
N LEU A 201 10.71 16.77 35.33
CA LEU A 201 12.15 16.62 35.09
C LEU A 201 12.86 17.97 34.91
N GLY A 202 12.16 19.09 35.14
CA GLY A 202 12.72 20.43 35.07
C GLY A 202 12.94 20.96 33.65
N LEU A 203 12.11 20.50 32.70
CA LEU A 203 12.00 21.07 31.35
C LEU A 203 10.65 21.77 31.20
N ASP A 204 10.66 23.01 30.72
CA ASP A 204 9.46 23.81 30.46
C ASP A 204 9.44 24.34 29.02
N ALA A 205 8.32 24.98 28.66
CA ALA A 205 8.11 25.51 27.30
C ALA A 205 9.15 26.56 26.92
N GLU A 206 9.53 27.45 27.85
CA GLU A 206 10.52 28.51 27.61
C GLU A 206 11.92 27.93 27.33
N PHE A 207 12.30 26.89 28.08
CA PHE A 207 13.55 26.17 27.84
C PHE A 207 13.56 25.51 26.45
N CYS A 208 12.46 24.84 26.05
CA CYS A 208 12.38 24.22 24.73
C CYS A 208 12.37 25.24 23.59
N GLN A 209 11.71 26.39 23.76
CA GLN A 209 11.75 27.48 22.79
C GLN A 209 13.15 28.10 22.66
N SER A 210 13.85 28.27 23.78
CA SER A 210 15.23 28.77 23.79
C SER A 210 16.17 27.78 23.10
N ALA A 211 16.07 26.48 23.42
CA ALA A 211 16.85 25.44 22.76
C ALA A 211 16.54 25.35 21.26
N LEU A 212 15.27 25.48 20.87
CA LEU A 212 14.86 25.54 19.47
C LEU A 212 15.54 26.69 18.74
N ALA A 213 15.59 27.90 19.32
CA ALA A 213 16.26 29.05 18.73
C ALA A 213 17.77 28.82 18.56
N SER A 214 18.45 28.33 19.60
CA SER A 214 19.88 28.01 19.52
C SER A 214 20.20 26.96 18.46
N GLU A 215 19.32 25.97 18.26
CA GLU A 215 19.47 24.96 17.21
C GLU A 215 19.33 25.56 15.81
N TYR A 216 18.40 26.50 15.62
CA TYR A 216 18.27 27.24 14.36
C TYR A 216 19.52 28.07 14.07
N ASP A 217 20.07 28.76 15.07
CA ASP A 217 21.27 29.58 14.93
C ASP A 217 22.50 28.71 14.62
N ALA A 218 22.58 27.50 15.20
CA ALA A 218 23.62 26.52 14.92
C ALA A 218 23.47 25.79 13.56
N LEU A 219 22.35 25.96 12.84
CA LEU A 219 22.15 25.29 11.55
C LEU A 219 23.14 25.80 10.49
N THR A 220 23.92 24.88 9.93
CA THR A 220 24.77 25.19 8.78
C THR A 220 23.95 25.64 7.56
N ASP A 221 24.35 26.74 6.93
CA ASP A 221 23.84 27.16 5.62
C ASP A 221 24.32 26.17 4.54
N PRO A 222 23.42 25.57 3.74
CA PRO A 222 23.83 24.67 2.67
C PRO A 222 24.66 25.39 1.58
N HIS A 223 24.58 26.73 1.54
CA HIS A 223 25.15 27.61 0.52
C HIS A 223 24.72 27.20 -0.88
N LEU A 224 23.42 26.96 -1.05
CA LEU A 224 22.82 26.70 -2.36
C LEU A 224 22.52 28.01 -3.07
N SER A 225 22.94 28.10 -4.33
CA SER A 225 22.59 29.22 -5.21
C SER A 225 22.38 28.76 -6.65
N PRO A 226 21.48 29.43 -7.40
CA PRO A 226 21.24 29.07 -8.79
C PRO A 226 22.49 29.27 -9.66
N GLY A 227 22.74 28.32 -10.57
CA GLY A 227 23.86 28.38 -11.52
C GLY A 227 25.22 27.91 -10.97
N GLN A 228 25.26 27.33 -9.77
CA GLN A 228 26.48 26.74 -9.20
C GLN A 228 27.08 25.62 -10.05
N GLY A 229 28.42 25.57 -10.07
CA GLY A 229 29.17 24.51 -10.72
C GLY A 229 29.04 23.15 -10.01
N PRO A 230 29.38 22.03 -10.68
CA PRO A 230 29.18 20.68 -10.13
C PRO A 230 29.92 20.41 -8.80
N ALA A 231 31.12 20.96 -8.61
CA ALA A 231 31.92 20.76 -7.40
C ALA A 231 31.27 21.45 -6.18
N ASP A 232 30.90 22.73 -6.32
CA ASP A 232 30.21 23.49 -5.27
C ASP A 232 28.88 22.84 -4.89
N ARG A 233 28.20 22.26 -5.87
CA ARG A 233 26.93 21.56 -5.71
C ARG A 233 27.06 20.27 -4.89
N LYS A 234 28.15 19.52 -5.10
CA LYS A 234 28.47 18.34 -4.29
C LYS A 234 28.74 18.74 -2.83
N ALA A 235 29.53 19.80 -2.62
CA ALA A 235 29.81 20.32 -1.28
C ALA A 235 28.53 20.85 -0.59
N ALA A 236 27.65 21.50 -1.35
CA ALA A 236 26.35 21.96 -0.85
C ALA A 236 25.44 20.79 -0.46
N LEU A 237 25.44 19.68 -1.21
CA LEU A 237 24.70 18.48 -0.85
C LEU A 237 25.21 17.86 0.46
N GLU A 238 26.52 17.77 0.66
CA GLU A 238 27.11 17.27 1.91
C GLU A 238 26.75 18.16 3.11
N ARG A 239 26.76 19.50 2.95
CA ARG A 239 26.24 20.44 3.97
C ARG A 239 24.75 20.27 4.20
N SER A 240 23.97 20.06 3.13
CA SER A 240 22.52 19.82 3.21
C SER A 240 22.19 18.58 4.04
N HIS A 241 22.95 17.50 3.90
CA HIS A 241 22.78 16.30 4.73
C HIS A 241 23.07 16.57 6.22
N ARG A 242 24.10 17.34 6.54
CA ARG A 242 24.38 17.75 7.93
C ARG A 242 23.26 18.63 8.48
N ARG A 243 22.79 19.60 7.69
CA ARG A 243 21.64 20.45 8.02
C ARG A 243 20.37 19.62 8.27
N ALA A 244 20.11 18.60 7.46
CA ALA A 244 18.93 17.75 7.59
C ALA A 244 18.84 17.06 8.97
N LEU A 245 19.98 16.62 9.52
CA LEU A 245 20.05 16.05 10.86
C LEU A 245 19.74 17.11 11.94
N GLY A 246 20.28 18.33 11.82
CA GLY A 246 19.93 19.44 12.74
C GLY A 246 18.44 19.81 12.66
N LEU A 247 17.87 19.81 11.46
CA LEU A 247 16.45 20.07 11.25
C LEU A 247 15.55 19.02 11.93
N GLN A 248 15.99 17.76 12.08
CA GLN A 248 15.24 16.76 12.84
C GLN A 248 15.20 17.09 14.34
N VAL A 249 16.32 17.55 14.91
CA VAL A 249 16.38 17.96 16.31
C VAL A 249 15.55 19.22 16.56
N ILE A 250 15.53 20.16 15.61
CA ILE A 250 14.63 21.31 15.63
C ILE A 250 13.16 20.89 15.63
N VAL A 251 12.78 19.92 14.80
CA VAL A 251 11.41 19.38 14.81
C VAL A 251 11.06 18.76 16.16
N LEU A 252 12.02 18.06 16.80
CA LEU A 252 11.84 17.54 18.16
C LEU A 252 11.59 18.66 19.17
N TRP A 253 12.45 19.69 19.21
CA TRP A 253 12.28 20.81 20.14
C TRP A 253 10.97 21.57 19.92
N SER A 254 10.58 21.79 18.67
CA SER A 254 9.28 22.40 18.34
C SER A 254 8.13 21.57 18.88
N ALA A 255 8.13 20.25 18.64
CA ALA A 255 7.08 19.37 19.13
C ALA A 255 7.00 19.34 20.67
N LEU A 256 8.14 19.38 21.36
CA LEU A 256 8.19 19.43 22.83
C LEU A 256 7.71 20.78 23.38
N ALA A 257 8.03 21.90 22.70
CA ALA A 257 7.54 23.22 23.06
C ALA A 257 6.01 23.32 22.93
N ASP A 258 5.45 22.84 21.80
CA ASP A 258 4.01 22.83 21.55
C ASP A 258 3.26 21.99 22.60
N LEU A 259 3.80 20.80 22.91
CA LEU A 259 3.26 19.90 23.93
C LEU A 259 3.18 20.57 25.33
N MET A 260 4.16 21.39 25.69
CA MET A 260 4.23 22.05 27.00
C MET A 260 3.47 23.38 27.05
N GLY A 261 3.24 24.03 25.91
CA GLY A 261 2.49 25.29 25.81
C GLY A 261 0.98 25.14 26.05
N GLY A 262 0.46 23.91 26.15
CA GLY A 262 -0.95 23.65 26.38
C GLY A 262 -1.85 23.95 25.16
N GLU A 263 -1.26 24.08 23.96
CA GLU A 263 -2.06 24.06 22.73
C GLU A 263 -2.70 22.67 22.59
N LEU A 264 -4.00 22.59 22.85
CA LEU A 264 -4.84 21.38 22.76
C LEU A 264 -4.89 20.79 21.35
N THR A 265 -4.29 21.44 20.36
CA THR A 265 -4.13 20.98 18.99
C THR A 265 -2.66 20.92 18.59
N ALA A 266 -1.79 20.50 19.51
CA ALA A 266 -0.38 20.26 19.20
C ALA A 266 -0.29 19.41 17.93
N VAL A 267 0.28 20.02 16.88
CA VAL A 267 0.33 19.43 15.55
C VAL A 267 1.21 18.17 15.54
N ALA A 268 2.11 18.03 16.51
CA ALA A 268 3.07 16.94 16.64
C ALA A 268 3.05 16.28 18.03
N LYS A 269 3.29 14.97 18.05
CA LYS A 269 3.41 14.10 19.23
C LYS A 269 4.77 13.43 19.26
N VAL A 270 5.35 13.28 20.44
CA VAL A 270 6.66 12.64 20.64
C VAL A 270 6.50 11.33 21.40
N TRP A 271 7.13 10.27 20.89
CA TRP A 271 7.08 8.93 21.45
C TRP A 271 8.47 8.36 21.64
N LEU A 272 8.63 7.56 22.70
CA LEU A 272 9.83 6.80 22.96
C LEU A 272 9.54 5.32 22.75
N GLY A 273 10.20 4.69 21.79
CA GLY A 273 10.11 3.25 21.60
C GLY A 273 10.90 2.46 22.65
N GLY A 274 10.77 1.14 22.58
CA GLY A 274 11.55 0.22 23.41
C GLY A 274 13.05 0.23 23.09
N MET A 275 13.85 -0.31 24.00
CA MET A 275 15.31 -0.38 23.84
C MET A 275 15.69 -1.31 22.67
N GLY A 276 16.40 -0.76 21.68
CA GLY A 276 16.92 -1.52 20.55
C GLY A 276 18.02 -2.51 20.96
N LYS A 277 18.29 -3.50 20.10
CA LYS A 277 19.39 -4.47 20.33
C LYS A 277 20.78 -3.83 20.38
N ASP A 278 20.93 -2.65 19.81
CA ASP A 278 22.14 -1.84 19.82
C ASP A 278 22.22 -0.89 21.04
N GLY A 279 21.31 -1.01 22.00
CA GLY A 279 21.25 -0.16 23.18
C GLY A 279 20.85 1.28 22.87
N GLN A 280 20.19 1.49 21.72
CA GLN A 280 19.66 2.80 21.33
C GLN A 280 18.15 2.79 21.44
N ARG A 281 17.60 3.89 21.93
CA ARG A 281 16.17 4.07 22.10
C ARG A 281 15.61 5.05 21.06
N PRO A 282 14.73 4.61 20.15
CA PRO A 282 14.21 5.46 19.09
C PRO A 282 13.23 6.51 19.63
N ILE A 283 13.31 7.71 19.06
CA ILE A 283 12.34 8.79 19.23
C ILE A 283 11.53 8.89 17.95
N LEU A 284 10.21 8.82 18.07
CA LEU A 284 9.27 8.95 16.96
C LEU A 284 8.49 10.25 17.13
N ILE A 285 8.37 11.02 16.05
CA ILE A 285 7.63 12.28 16.06
C ILE A 285 6.52 12.16 15.01
N SER A 286 5.27 12.15 15.44
CA SER A 286 4.11 11.98 14.57
C SER A 286 3.31 13.28 14.52
N ARG A 287 2.98 13.77 13.33
CA ARG A 287 2.29 15.04 13.13
C ARG A 287 1.22 15.02 12.06
N ARG A 288 0.27 15.93 12.18
CA ARG A 288 -0.77 16.19 11.17
C ARG A 288 -0.52 17.52 10.46
N LYS A 289 -0.10 17.48 9.20
CA LYS A 289 0.04 18.68 8.37
C LYS A 289 -1.29 19.42 8.27
N LEU A 290 -1.23 20.73 8.49
CA LEU A 290 -2.33 21.63 8.23
C LEU A 290 -2.41 21.94 6.73
N MET A 291 -3.64 22.11 6.25
CA MET A 291 -3.87 22.62 4.91
C MET A 291 -3.24 24.00 4.76
N ALA A 292 -2.65 24.27 3.61
CA ALA A 292 -2.01 25.54 3.32
C ALA A 292 -3.03 26.67 3.52
N GLN A 293 -2.63 27.72 4.25
CA GLN A 293 -3.53 28.80 4.69
C GLN A 293 -4.33 29.43 3.53
N GLY A 294 -3.70 29.60 2.37
CA GLY A 294 -4.33 30.17 1.19
C GLY A 294 -5.38 29.27 0.52
N LEU A 295 -5.42 27.98 0.86
CA LEU A 295 -6.38 27.00 0.34
C LEU A 295 -7.48 26.69 1.38
N SER A 296 -7.17 26.76 2.68
CA SER A 296 -8.11 26.39 3.75
C SER A 296 -9.33 27.30 3.86
N GLN A 297 -9.31 28.47 3.22
CA GLN A 297 -10.41 29.43 3.21
C GLN A 297 -11.33 29.29 1.98
N LEU A 298 -11.01 28.40 1.04
CA LEU A 298 -11.78 28.23 -0.19
C LEU A 298 -12.95 27.26 0.02
N PRO A 299 -14.06 27.45 -0.72
CA PRO A 299 -15.09 26.43 -0.85
C PRO A 299 -14.47 25.10 -1.31
N LEU A 300 -14.96 23.99 -0.74
CA LEU A 300 -14.41 22.67 -0.97
C LEU A 300 -15.54 21.65 -1.19
N LEU A 301 -15.40 20.85 -2.25
CA LEU A 301 -16.22 19.68 -2.51
C LEU A 301 -15.35 18.43 -2.43
N HIS A 302 -15.68 17.53 -1.51
CA HIS A 302 -14.99 16.26 -1.31
C HIS A 302 -15.86 15.10 -1.80
N LEU A 303 -15.43 14.44 -2.87
CA LEU A 303 -16.05 13.26 -3.46
C LEU A 303 -15.21 12.04 -3.07
N ASP A 304 -15.72 11.18 -2.21
CA ASP A 304 -15.02 9.99 -1.74
C ASP A 304 -16.01 8.85 -1.55
N ALA A 305 -15.82 7.77 -2.32
CA ALA A 305 -16.66 6.58 -2.28
C ALA A 305 -16.55 5.80 -0.95
N THR A 306 -15.53 6.11 -0.15
CA THR A 306 -15.18 5.44 1.10
C THR A 306 -15.02 6.42 2.26
N LEU A 307 -15.67 7.59 2.18
CA LEU A 307 -15.52 8.65 3.17
C LEU A 307 -15.82 8.16 4.59
N ARG A 308 -14.91 8.46 5.52
CA ARG A 308 -15.10 8.30 6.97
C ARG A 308 -15.16 9.68 7.60
N PRO A 309 -16.36 10.22 7.92
CA PRO A 309 -16.51 11.60 8.37
C PRO A 309 -15.63 11.97 9.57
N GLU A 310 -15.50 11.06 10.54
CA GLU A 310 -14.68 11.27 11.74
C GLU A 310 -13.22 11.49 11.40
N LEU A 311 -12.70 10.75 10.42
CA LEU A 311 -11.32 10.86 9.95
C LEU A 311 -11.13 12.05 9.02
N ALA A 312 -12.09 12.31 8.11
CA ALA A 312 -12.05 13.46 7.22
C ALA A 312 -12.07 14.79 8.00
N ALA A 313 -12.89 14.86 9.06
CA ALA A 313 -12.98 16.03 9.94
C ALA A 313 -11.66 16.39 10.64
N THR A 314 -10.72 15.44 10.77
CA THR A 314 -9.39 15.72 11.32
C THR A 314 -8.56 16.62 10.40
N VAL A 315 -8.83 16.62 9.09
CA VAL A 315 -8.11 17.44 8.09
C VAL A 315 -8.99 18.58 7.56
N LEU A 316 -10.27 18.30 7.38
CA LEU A 316 -11.28 19.20 6.82
C LEU A 316 -12.40 19.37 7.86
N PRO A 317 -12.19 20.18 8.91
CA PRO A 317 -13.21 20.39 9.92
C PRO A 317 -14.43 21.11 9.31
N GLY A 318 -15.64 20.73 9.75
CA GLY A 318 -16.89 21.36 9.31
C GLY A 318 -17.47 20.86 7.99
N LEU A 319 -17.10 19.66 7.54
CA LEU A 319 -17.72 19.03 6.37
C LEU A 319 -19.18 18.61 6.64
N ASP A 320 -20.09 19.11 5.81
CA ASP A 320 -21.44 18.55 5.68
C ASP A 320 -21.40 17.34 4.75
N CYS A 321 -21.69 16.15 5.30
CA CYS A 321 -21.55 14.90 4.57
C CYS A 321 -22.93 14.37 4.10
N VAL A 322 -23.01 13.96 2.84
CA VAL A 322 -24.17 13.27 2.27
C VAL A 322 -23.72 11.96 1.64
N THR A 323 -24.34 10.85 2.05
CA THR A 323 -24.08 9.53 1.47
C THR A 323 -25.01 9.28 0.29
N VAL A 324 -24.44 8.85 -0.84
CA VAL A 324 -25.19 8.44 -2.03
C VAL A 324 -24.93 6.95 -2.27
N GLU A 325 -25.98 6.14 -2.12
CA GLU A 325 -25.91 4.70 -2.34
C GLU A 325 -26.03 4.38 -3.83
N ALA A 326 -24.99 3.78 -4.40
CA ALA A 326 -24.98 3.33 -5.79
C ALA A 326 -25.31 1.84 -5.88
N HIS A 327 -26.33 1.50 -6.67
CA HIS A 327 -26.74 0.10 -6.86
C HIS A 327 -25.89 -0.58 -7.94
N ALA A 328 -25.43 -1.80 -7.68
CA ALA A 328 -24.68 -2.65 -8.63
C ALA A 328 -25.37 -4.01 -8.84
N PRO A 329 -26.57 -4.05 -9.46
CA PRO A 329 -27.43 -5.24 -9.49
C PRO A 329 -26.86 -6.43 -10.29
N HIS A 330 -25.84 -6.19 -11.13
CA HIS A 330 -25.20 -7.21 -11.95
C HIS A 330 -23.74 -7.49 -11.50
N GLN A 331 -23.41 -7.11 -10.26
CA GLN A 331 -22.17 -7.48 -9.58
C GLN A 331 -22.49 -8.50 -8.48
N HIS A 332 -21.97 -9.72 -8.62
CA HIS A 332 -22.21 -10.81 -7.67
C HIS A 332 -20.98 -11.06 -6.82
N ILE A 333 -21.05 -10.72 -5.53
CA ILE A 333 -19.91 -10.80 -4.62
C ILE A 333 -20.00 -12.05 -3.75
N ARG A 334 -18.97 -12.89 -3.82
CA ARG A 334 -18.78 -14.04 -2.93
C ARG A 334 -17.71 -13.71 -1.92
N LEU A 335 -18.09 -13.66 -0.65
CA LEU A 335 -17.15 -13.54 0.46
C LEU A 335 -16.65 -14.92 0.85
N ILE A 336 -15.35 -15.14 0.72
CA ILE A 336 -14.67 -16.40 1.01
C ILE A 336 -13.82 -16.19 2.26
N SER A 337 -14.26 -16.75 3.38
CA SER A 337 -13.55 -16.66 4.66
C SER A 337 -12.40 -17.68 4.73
N GLY A 338 -11.24 -17.25 5.22
CA GLY A 338 -10.05 -18.08 5.25
C GLY A 338 -8.76 -17.31 5.45
N SER A 339 -7.65 -18.04 5.61
CA SER A 339 -6.35 -17.42 5.89
C SER A 339 -5.65 -16.93 4.62
N PHE A 340 -5.96 -15.70 4.20
CA PHE A 340 -5.39 -15.05 3.01
C PHE A 340 -4.50 -13.83 3.33
N GLY A 341 -4.16 -13.60 4.60
CA GLY A 341 -3.30 -12.49 5.01
C GLY A 341 -1.87 -12.62 4.47
N LYS A 342 -1.14 -11.49 4.39
CA LYS A 342 0.24 -11.40 3.87
C LYS A 342 1.17 -12.46 4.48
N GLY A 343 1.14 -12.63 5.82
CA GLY A 343 1.95 -13.62 6.53
C GLY A 343 1.57 -15.09 6.28
N LYS A 344 0.51 -15.35 5.51
CA LYS A 344 0.06 -16.70 5.11
C LYS A 344 0.36 -17.02 3.65
N LEU A 345 0.53 -16.00 2.81
CA LEU A 345 0.74 -16.14 1.37
C LEU A 345 2.15 -15.76 0.92
N CYS A 346 2.72 -14.71 1.50
CA CYS A 346 3.99 -14.15 1.02
C CYS A 346 5.19 -14.84 1.69
N PRO A 347 6.26 -15.15 0.93
CA PRO A 347 7.51 -15.62 1.53
C PRO A 347 8.10 -14.56 2.45
N ASP A 348 8.73 -14.98 3.53
CA ASP A 348 9.44 -14.12 4.48
C ASP A 348 10.89 -14.63 4.64
N PRO A 349 11.90 -13.83 4.30
CA PRO A 349 13.31 -14.20 4.47
C PRO A 349 13.71 -14.52 5.91
N ARG A 350 12.94 -14.04 6.91
CA ARG A 350 13.16 -14.30 8.33
C ARG A 350 12.53 -15.62 8.79
N ALA A 351 11.61 -16.18 8.00
CA ALA A 351 10.96 -17.44 8.29
C ALA A 351 11.81 -18.63 7.82
N GLY A 352 11.77 -19.74 8.55
CA GLY A 352 12.42 -20.99 8.16
C GLY A 352 11.81 -21.62 6.89
N ALA A 353 12.54 -22.54 6.27
CA ALA A 353 12.13 -23.20 5.02
C ALA A 353 10.75 -23.88 5.10
N VAL A 354 10.45 -24.55 6.22
CA VAL A 354 9.16 -25.24 6.44
C VAL A 354 7.98 -24.26 6.40
N GLU A 355 8.14 -23.09 7.05
CA GLU A 355 7.09 -22.07 7.07
C GLU A 355 6.90 -21.45 5.69
N ASN A 356 7.98 -21.12 4.98
CA ASN A 356 7.89 -20.61 3.62
C ASN A 356 7.26 -21.64 2.66
N GLN A 357 7.54 -22.94 2.84
CA GLN A 357 6.87 -23.98 2.06
C GLN A 357 5.37 -24.04 2.35
N ARG A 358 4.94 -23.90 3.62
CA ARG A 358 3.52 -23.83 3.97
C ARG A 358 2.82 -22.67 3.28
N ARG A 359 3.47 -21.50 3.23
CA ARG A 359 2.93 -20.30 2.55
C ARG A 359 2.84 -20.50 1.03
N ALA A 360 3.89 -21.09 0.43
CA ALA A 360 3.90 -21.44 -0.98
C ALA A 360 2.76 -22.42 -1.33
N ASN A 361 2.52 -23.43 -0.50
CA ASN A 361 1.40 -24.36 -0.71
C ASN A 361 0.04 -23.65 -0.66
N ARG A 362 -0.19 -22.75 0.31
CA ARG A 362 -1.44 -21.97 0.39
C ARG A 362 -1.59 -21.01 -0.79
N LEU A 363 -0.50 -20.38 -1.24
CA LEU A 363 -0.52 -19.57 -2.45
C LEU A 363 -0.89 -20.42 -3.68
N GLN A 364 -0.33 -21.64 -3.80
CA GLN A 364 -0.66 -22.54 -4.89
C GLN A 364 -2.14 -22.93 -4.89
N GLU A 365 -2.76 -23.17 -3.72
CA GLU A 365 -4.21 -23.40 -3.64
C GLU A 365 -5.03 -22.21 -4.17
N CYS A 366 -4.58 -20.97 -3.93
CA CYS A 366 -5.23 -19.76 -4.46
C CYS A 366 -5.02 -19.65 -5.99
N VAL A 367 -3.83 -19.97 -6.48
CA VAL A 367 -3.51 -20.01 -7.93
C VAL A 367 -4.39 -21.04 -8.63
N ASP A 368 -4.54 -22.24 -8.07
CA ASP A 368 -5.38 -23.29 -8.63
C ASP A 368 -6.86 -22.88 -8.65
N TYR A 369 -7.32 -22.16 -7.63
CA TYR A 369 -8.68 -21.62 -7.59
C TYR A 369 -8.92 -20.59 -8.71
N VAL A 370 -8.00 -19.64 -8.90
CA VAL A 370 -8.07 -18.70 -10.01
C VAL A 370 -8.01 -19.43 -11.36
N ARG A 371 -7.12 -20.41 -11.54
CA ARG A 371 -7.04 -21.23 -12.76
C ARG A 371 -8.35 -21.93 -13.07
N TRP A 372 -9.00 -22.51 -12.06
CA TRP A 372 -10.29 -23.17 -12.21
C TRP A 372 -11.35 -22.21 -12.75
N HIS A 373 -11.46 -21.03 -12.17
CA HIS A 373 -12.39 -20.02 -12.63
C HIS A 373 -11.99 -19.38 -13.98
N ALA A 374 -10.70 -19.27 -14.28
CA ALA A 374 -10.23 -18.84 -15.60
C ALA A 374 -10.65 -19.79 -16.71
N LEU A 375 -10.64 -21.10 -16.44
CA LEU A 375 -11.20 -22.08 -17.37
C LEU A 375 -12.73 -21.95 -17.52
N ARG A 376 -13.46 -21.64 -16.44
CA ARG A 376 -14.92 -21.39 -16.48
C ARG A 376 -15.28 -20.17 -17.33
N HIS A 377 -14.42 -19.15 -17.28
CA HIS A 377 -14.56 -17.89 -18.02
C HIS A 377 -13.69 -17.85 -19.28
N ALA A 378 -13.49 -19.00 -19.94
CA ALA A 378 -12.62 -19.09 -21.12
C ALA A 378 -13.01 -18.04 -22.19
N GLY A 379 -12.05 -17.19 -22.56
CA GLY A 379 -12.24 -16.08 -23.50
C GLY A 379 -12.61 -14.73 -22.86
N GLY A 380 -12.94 -14.72 -21.57
CA GLY A 380 -13.13 -13.50 -20.78
C GLY A 380 -11.83 -12.97 -20.18
N ARG A 381 -11.82 -11.68 -19.84
CA ARG A 381 -10.74 -11.05 -19.06
C ARG A 381 -11.01 -11.21 -17.57
N ILE A 382 -9.97 -11.51 -16.81
CA ILE A 382 -10.02 -11.67 -15.35
C ILE A 382 -8.97 -10.77 -14.72
N LEU A 383 -9.30 -10.18 -13.57
CA LEU A 383 -8.33 -9.44 -12.77
C LEU A 383 -8.11 -10.12 -11.43
N VAL A 384 -6.84 -10.30 -11.05
CA VAL A 384 -6.43 -10.67 -9.69
C VAL A 384 -5.74 -9.47 -9.04
N ILE A 385 -6.27 -8.99 -7.92
CA ILE A 385 -5.63 -7.98 -7.07
C ILE A 385 -5.17 -8.66 -5.78
N THR A 386 -3.87 -8.62 -5.50
CA THR A 386 -3.28 -9.26 -4.31
C THR A 386 -2.06 -8.50 -3.77
N TYR A 387 -1.18 -9.15 -3.02
CA TYR A 387 0.08 -8.57 -2.57
C TYR A 387 1.13 -8.56 -3.68
N GLN A 388 1.87 -7.45 -3.82
CA GLN A 388 2.96 -7.30 -4.80
C GLN A 388 3.94 -8.48 -4.81
N ALA A 389 4.26 -9.05 -3.64
CA ALA A 389 5.23 -10.13 -3.50
C ALA A 389 4.80 -11.47 -4.12
N VAL A 390 3.50 -11.66 -4.38
CA VAL A 390 2.96 -12.91 -4.95
C VAL A 390 2.19 -12.68 -6.25
N GLU A 391 2.16 -11.45 -6.76
CA GLU A 391 1.47 -11.08 -7.99
C GLU A 391 1.89 -11.97 -9.18
N ALA A 392 3.20 -12.19 -9.32
CA ALA A 392 3.77 -13.01 -10.40
C ALA A 392 3.30 -14.47 -10.40
N ALA A 393 2.78 -15.00 -9.28
CA ALA A 393 2.29 -16.38 -9.22
C ALA A 393 1.06 -16.64 -10.11
N PHE A 394 0.36 -15.58 -10.53
CA PHE A 394 -0.84 -15.65 -11.36
C PHE A 394 -0.57 -15.32 -12.84
N ALA A 395 0.64 -14.89 -13.19
CA ALA A 395 0.95 -14.35 -14.53
C ALA A 395 0.82 -15.38 -15.66
N ASP A 396 1.02 -16.67 -15.38
CA ASP A 396 0.96 -17.74 -16.37
C ASP A 396 -0.47 -18.26 -16.61
N ILE A 397 -1.49 -17.65 -15.99
CA ILE A 397 -2.88 -18.08 -16.16
C ILE A 397 -3.49 -17.37 -17.39
N PRO A 398 -3.93 -18.09 -18.43
CA PRO A 398 -4.52 -17.47 -19.62
C PRO A 398 -5.74 -16.60 -19.28
N GLY A 399 -5.78 -15.38 -19.84
CA GLY A 399 -6.88 -14.42 -19.63
C GLY A 399 -6.85 -13.68 -18.30
N VAL A 400 -5.85 -13.93 -17.45
CA VAL A 400 -5.70 -13.25 -16.14
C VAL A 400 -4.70 -12.10 -16.25
N GLU A 401 -5.16 -10.92 -15.87
CA GLU A 401 -4.33 -9.77 -15.56
C GLU A 401 -4.13 -9.68 -14.04
N THR A 402 -3.04 -9.07 -13.61
CA THR A 402 -2.70 -8.92 -12.20
C THR A 402 -2.48 -7.46 -11.83
N ALA A 403 -2.80 -7.13 -10.57
CA ALA A 403 -2.39 -5.91 -9.92
C ALA A 403 -2.20 -6.17 -8.42
N HIS A 404 -1.77 -5.15 -7.69
CA HIS A 404 -1.63 -5.24 -6.23
C HIS A 404 -2.25 -4.05 -5.51
N TYR A 405 -2.67 -4.30 -4.26
CA TYR A 405 -3.19 -3.27 -3.37
C TYR A 405 -2.21 -2.10 -3.25
N ASN A 406 -2.75 -0.89 -3.15
CA ASN A 406 -2.07 0.41 -3.16
C ASN A 406 -1.49 0.84 -4.53
N ALA A 407 -1.73 0.08 -5.60
CA ALA A 407 -1.30 0.39 -6.96
C ALA A 407 -2.41 0.34 -8.02
N VAL A 408 -3.67 0.28 -7.59
CA VAL A 408 -4.84 0.22 -8.48
C VAL A 408 -5.61 1.55 -8.60
N ALA A 409 -5.38 2.50 -7.69
CA ALA A 409 -6.01 3.81 -7.73
C ALA A 409 -5.65 4.57 -9.03
N GLY A 410 -6.64 5.23 -9.62
CA GLY A 410 -6.49 5.97 -10.88
C GLY A 410 -6.38 5.13 -12.16
N LEU A 411 -6.46 3.79 -12.09
CA LEU A 411 -6.51 2.91 -13.27
C LEU A 411 -7.96 2.63 -13.69
N ASP A 412 -8.23 2.76 -14.99
CA ASP A 412 -9.55 2.58 -15.60
C ASP A 412 -9.49 1.65 -16.82
N THR A 413 -8.96 0.44 -16.64
CA THR A 413 -8.73 -0.53 -17.73
C THR A 413 -9.46 -1.87 -17.55
N TRP A 414 -10.29 -1.99 -16.51
CA TRP A 414 -10.90 -3.25 -16.08
C TRP A 414 -12.43 -3.20 -15.98
N GLY A 415 -13.06 -2.24 -16.64
CA GLY A 415 -14.52 -2.10 -16.65
C GLY A 415 -15.28 -3.22 -17.36
N ASP A 416 -14.59 -4.08 -18.11
CA ASP A 416 -15.12 -5.14 -18.97
C ASP A 416 -14.68 -6.56 -18.53
N ILE A 417 -13.98 -6.72 -17.39
CA ILE A 417 -13.60 -8.05 -16.88
C ILE A 417 -14.83 -8.89 -16.54
N ALA A 418 -14.78 -10.21 -16.74
CA ALA A 418 -15.84 -11.13 -16.37
C ALA A 418 -15.76 -11.54 -14.89
N ALA A 419 -14.54 -11.61 -14.34
CA ALA A 419 -14.31 -11.94 -12.94
C ALA A 419 -13.21 -11.11 -12.29
N LEU A 420 -13.39 -10.81 -11.00
CA LEU A 420 -12.44 -10.09 -10.14
C LEU A 420 -12.12 -10.93 -8.90
N PHE A 421 -10.84 -11.18 -8.65
CA PHE A 421 -10.34 -11.84 -7.44
C PHE A 421 -9.61 -10.84 -6.57
N LEU A 422 -10.11 -10.63 -5.35
CA LEU A 422 -9.48 -9.80 -4.32
C LEU A 422 -8.90 -10.73 -3.27
N ILE A 423 -7.59 -10.98 -3.32
CA ILE A 423 -6.93 -11.99 -2.48
C ILE A 423 -6.09 -11.33 -1.40
N GLY A 424 -6.57 -11.44 -0.17
CA GLY A 424 -5.98 -10.81 1.01
C GLY A 424 -6.47 -9.39 1.22
N ARG A 425 -5.72 -8.63 2.00
CA ARG A 425 -6.00 -7.22 2.32
C ARG A 425 -4.76 -6.52 2.87
N PRO A 426 -4.62 -5.19 2.71
CA PRO A 426 -3.73 -4.41 3.55
C PRO A 426 -4.23 -4.46 5.00
N LEU A 427 -3.33 -4.68 5.95
CA LEU A 427 -3.64 -4.57 7.38
C LEU A 427 -2.44 -3.88 8.04
N PRO A 428 -2.62 -2.68 8.62
CA PRO A 428 -1.55 -1.99 9.32
C PRO A 428 -1.16 -2.74 10.61
N SER A 429 -0.02 -2.39 11.22
CA SER A 429 0.33 -2.87 12.56
C SER A 429 -0.35 -1.99 13.62
N SER A 430 -0.58 -2.54 14.81
CA SER A 430 -1.14 -1.80 15.94
C SER A 430 -0.22 -0.65 16.38
N GLU A 431 1.10 -0.84 16.29
CA GLU A 431 2.11 0.22 16.50
C GLU A 431 1.91 1.39 15.53
N TYR A 432 1.78 1.10 14.23
CA TYR A 432 1.57 2.13 13.22
C TYR A 432 0.23 2.84 13.40
N LEU A 433 -0.81 2.11 13.81
CA LEU A 433 -2.09 2.72 14.15
C LEU A 433 -1.98 3.64 15.36
N GLY A 434 -1.23 3.27 16.41
CA GLY A 434 -1.01 4.10 17.59
C GLY A 434 -0.32 5.44 17.27
N GLU A 435 0.68 5.43 16.39
CA GLU A 435 1.32 6.66 15.91
C GLU A 435 0.32 7.59 15.20
N MET A 436 -0.56 7.00 14.37
CA MET A 436 -1.54 7.73 13.59
C MET A 436 -2.71 8.24 14.44
N THR A 437 -3.20 7.48 15.41
CA THR A 437 -4.25 7.95 16.33
C THR A 437 -3.76 9.14 17.14
N GLY A 438 -2.50 9.11 17.60
CA GLY A 438 -1.91 10.23 18.33
C GLY A 438 -1.86 11.50 17.49
N ALA A 439 -1.49 11.39 16.21
CA ALA A 439 -1.39 12.55 15.32
C ALA A 439 -2.74 13.08 14.82
N LEU A 440 -3.72 12.20 14.57
CA LEU A 440 -4.98 12.59 13.89
C LEU A 440 -6.13 12.82 14.85
N PHE A 441 -6.17 12.08 15.97
CA PHE A 441 -7.26 12.11 16.96
C PHE A 441 -6.81 12.58 18.33
N ASP A 442 -5.54 12.95 18.51
CA ASP A 442 -4.97 13.33 19.82
C ASP A 442 -5.23 12.24 20.89
N SER A 443 -5.15 10.97 20.48
CA SER A 443 -5.51 9.84 21.32
C SER A 443 -4.57 8.66 21.13
N PHE A 444 -4.28 7.95 22.22
CA PHE A 444 -3.48 6.73 22.18
C PHE A 444 -4.35 5.51 21.98
N ALA A 445 -4.14 4.80 20.86
CA ALA A 445 -4.77 3.52 20.63
C ALA A 445 -4.40 2.52 21.73
N GLN A 446 -5.39 1.96 22.40
CA GLN A 446 -5.19 0.89 23.38
C GLN A 446 -5.66 -0.48 22.87
N GLY A 447 -4.99 -1.52 23.35
CA GLY A 447 -5.31 -2.90 22.97
C GLY A 447 -4.70 -3.30 21.64
N ASP A 448 -5.35 -4.23 20.94
CA ASP A 448 -4.77 -4.88 19.76
C ASP A 448 -5.89 -5.40 18.84
N TYR A 449 -5.53 -6.08 17.77
CA TYR A 449 -6.45 -6.80 16.93
C TYR A 449 -7.15 -7.94 17.67
N ALA A 450 -8.47 -7.87 17.70
CA ALA A 450 -9.32 -8.96 18.13
C ALA A 450 -10.17 -9.42 16.95
N ALA A 451 -10.41 -10.73 16.91
CA ALA A 451 -11.42 -11.25 16.00
C ALA A 451 -12.81 -11.00 16.63
N SER A 452 -13.74 -10.48 15.85
CA SER A 452 -15.12 -10.21 16.26
C SER A 452 -16.10 -10.70 15.20
N ASP A 453 -17.30 -11.06 15.63
CA ASP A 453 -18.36 -11.45 14.69
C ASP A 453 -19.03 -10.17 14.19
N ALA A 454 -19.18 -10.08 12.88
CA ALA A 454 -19.77 -8.94 12.21
C ALA A 454 -20.87 -9.42 11.25
N GLY A 455 -22.01 -8.74 11.26
CA GLY A 455 -23.10 -9.03 10.36
C GLY A 455 -22.80 -8.54 8.95
N VAL A 456 -23.09 -9.36 7.95
CA VAL A 456 -23.13 -8.98 6.54
C VAL A 456 -24.51 -9.22 5.97
N VAL A 457 -24.91 -8.43 4.98
CA VAL A 457 -26.19 -8.53 4.30
C VAL A 457 -26.02 -9.30 2.99
N LEU A 458 -26.85 -10.31 2.78
CA LEU A 458 -26.93 -11.04 1.52
C LEU A 458 -27.84 -10.29 0.53
N GLU A 459 -27.67 -10.51 -0.77
CA GLU A 459 -28.56 -9.98 -1.83
C GLU A 459 -30.05 -10.33 -1.58
N SER A 460 -30.31 -11.45 -0.89
CA SER A 460 -31.66 -11.84 -0.46
C SER A 460 -32.27 -10.99 0.67
N GLY A 461 -31.53 -10.02 1.21
CA GLY A 461 -31.91 -9.22 2.39
C GLY A 461 -31.66 -9.91 3.74
N ARG A 462 -31.27 -11.19 3.74
CA ARG A 462 -30.91 -11.93 4.96
C ARG A 462 -29.55 -11.48 5.48
N SER A 463 -29.36 -11.49 6.79
CA SER A 463 -28.06 -11.29 7.42
C SER A 463 -27.39 -12.61 7.81
N THR A 464 -26.06 -12.64 7.78
CA THR A 464 -25.25 -13.73 8.33
C THR A 464 -24.03 -13.18 9.03
N ALA A 465 -23.47 -13.92 9.99
CA ALA A 465 -22.29 -13.49 10.73
C ALA A 465 -21.00 -13.99 10.06
N VAL A 466 -19.99 -13.14 10.00
CA VAL A 466 -18.65 -13.48 9.57
C VAL A 466 -17.63 -13.03 10.60
N ARG A 467 -16.52 -13.77 10.68
CA ARG A 467 -15.41 -13.40 11.55
C ARG A 467 -14.58 -12.32 10.86
N ALA A 468 -14.53 -11.14 11.45
CA ALA A 468 -13.68 -10.05 11.01
C ALA A 468 -12.56 -9.81 12.04
N VAL A 469 -11.43 -9.27 11.59
CA VAL A 469 -10.39 -8.78 12.49
C VAL A 469 -10.55 -7.28 12.62
N ARG A 470 -10.75 -6.79 13.84
CA ARG A 470 -10.93 -5.38 14.17
C ARG A 470 -9.99 -4.97 15.27
N HIS A 471 -9.65 -3.69 15.32
CA HIS A 471 -8.92 -3.15 16.46
C HIS A 471 -9.88 -2.93 17.63
N THR A 472 -9.44 -3.17 18.86
CA THR A 472 -10.30 -2.97 20.05
C THR A 472 -10.52 -1.50 20.40
N ASP A 473 -9.56 -0.64 20.10
CA ASP A 473 -9.70 0.82 20.18
C ASP A 473 -10.48 1.39 18.99
N SER A 474 -11.42 2.30 19.25
CA SER A 474 -12.33 2.87 18.25
C SER A 474 -11.65 3.79 17.24
N PHE A 475 -10.66 4.60 17.64
CA PHE A 475 -9.94 5.47 16.71
C PHE A 475 -8.99 4.68 15.82
N ALA A 476 -8.31 3.69 16.40
CA ALA A 476 -7.50 2.76 15.63
C ALA A 476 -8.35 1.90 14.68
N GLU A 477 -9.58 1.53 15.04
CA GLU A 477 -10.50 0.82 14.14
C GLU A 477 -10.96 1.69 12.97
N ILE A 478 -11.19 2.99 13.17
CA ILE A 478 -11.47 3.95 12.08
C ILE A 478 -10.31 3.96 11.08
N LEU A 479 -9.07 4.09 11.56
CA LEU A 479 -7.87 4.10 10.72
C LEU A 479 -7.59 2.73 10.08
N ARG A 480 -7.80 1.63 10.80
CA ARG A 480 -7.73 0.27 10.25
C ARG A 480 -8.71 0.16 9.09
N GLY A 481 -9.97 0.52 9.29
CA GLY A 481 -10.99 0.53 8.26
C GLY A 481 -10.57 1.36 7.05
N ALA A 482 -10.01 2.55 7.29
CA ALA A 482 -9.52 3.45 6.24
C ALA A 482 -8.37 2.89 5.40
N ILE A 483 -7.48 2.08 6.00
CA ILE A 483 -6.33 1.48 5.31
C ILE A 483 -6.68 0.12 4.70
N CYS A 484 -7.56 -0.63 5.35
CA CYS A 484 -7.88 -2.02 5.02
C CYS A 484 -9.13 -2.13 4.17
N ASP A 485 -10.28 -1.73 4.71
CA ASP A 485 -11.58 -1.99 4.09
C ASP A 485 -11.78 -1.07 2.89
N ASP A 486 -11.38 0.19 3.02
CA ASP A 486 -11.55 1.20 1.98
C ASP A 486 -10.65 0.91 0.77
N GLU A 487 -9.41 0.42 0.98
CA GLU A 487 -8.54 -0.05 -0.11
C GLU A 487 -9.14 -1.27 -0.82
N VAL A 488 -9.76 -2.20 -0.10
CA VAL A 488 -10.47 -3.34 -0.71
C VAL A 488 -11.71 -2.88 -1.47
N MET A 489 -12.45 -1.89 -0.96
CA MET A 489 -13.58 -1.26 -1.67
C MET A 489 -13.13 -0.53 -2.94
N GLN A 490 -12.00 0.17 -2.90
CA GLN A 490 -11.42 0.81 -4.09
C GLN A 490 -10.98 -0.21 -5.14
N ALA A 491 -10.41 -1.35 -4.70
CA ALA A 491 -10.07 -2.47 -5.55
C ALA A 491 -11.32 -3.13 -6.16
N LEU A 492 -12.38 -3.31 -5.36
CA LEU A 492 -13.69 -3.78 -5.83
C LEU A 492 -14.26 -2.88 -6.93
N GLY A 493 -14.18 -1.56 -6.72
CA GLY A 493 -14.64 -0.56 -7.68
C GLY A 493 -13.97 -0.61 -9.05
N ARG A 494 -12.80 -1.28 -9.18
CA ARG A 494 -12.10 -1.45 -10.47
C ARG A 494 -12.89 -2.30 -11.46
N GLY A 495 -13.74 -3.21 -10.98
CA GLY A 495 -14.63 -3.99 -11.83
C GLY A 495 -15.81 -3.19 -12.40
N ARG A 496 -16.02 -1.94 -11.94
CA ARG A 496 -17.12 -1.04 -12.37
C ARG A 496 -18.51 -1.66 -12.25
N GLY A 497 -18.81 -2.32 -11.12
CA GLY A 497 -20.09 -3.00 -10.87
C GLY A 497 -21.35 -2.20 -11.19
N VAL A 498 -21.35 -0.91 -10.84
CA VAL A 498 -22.47 0.02 -11.09
C VAL A 498 -22.78 0.15 -12.59
N ASN A 499 -21.79 -0.07 -13.47
CA ASN A 499 -21.94 0.04 -14.91
C ASN A 499 -22.27 -1.30 -15.58
N ARG A 500 -22.41 -2.40 -14.81
CA ARG A 500 -22.66 -3.73 -15.37
C ARG A 500 -24.12 -3.91 -15.76
N THR A 501 -24.34 -4.79 -16.73
CA THR A 501 -25.66 -5.13 -17.27
C THR A 501 -25.89 -6.64 -17.16
N GLY A 502 -27.13 -7.09 -17.36
CA GLY A 502 -27.46 -8.52 -17.36
C GLY A 502 -26.69 -9.34 -18.40
N ASP A 503 -26.28 -8.71 -19.50
CA ASP A 503 -25.51 -9.36 -20.58
C ASP A 503 -24.00 -9.43 -20.28
N ALA A 504 -23.51 -8.59 -19.38
CA ALA A 504 -22.11 -8.52 -19.00
C ALA A 504 -21.96 -8.39 -17.46
N PRO A 505 -22.40 -9.40 -16.68
CA PRO A 505 -22.31 -9.38 -15.23
C PRO A 505 -20.85 -9.48 -14.77
N LEU A 506 -20.59 -9.04 -13.54
CA LEU A 506 -19.29 -9.16 -12.87
C LEU A 506 -19.36 -10.18 -11.73
N GLU A 507 -18.54 -11.22 -11.81
CA GLU A 507 -18.32 -12.17 -10.71
C GLU A 507 -17.17 -11.68 -9.82
N VAL A 508 -17.39 -11.52 -8.53
CA VAL A 508 -16.35 -11.10 -7.58
C VAL A 508 -16.09 -12.16 -6.53
N HIS A 509 -14.82 -12.51 -6.36
CA HIS A 509 -14.32 -13.41 -5.32
C HIS A 509 -13.51 -12.61 -4.32
N LEU A 510 -14.13 -12.31 -3.18
CA LEU A 510 -13.49 -11.59 -2.08
C LEU A 510 -12.91 -12.59 -1.08
N MET A 511 -11.61 -12.85 -1.18
CA MET A 511 -10.87 -13.80 -0.35
C MET A 511 -10.11 -13.06 0.76
N ALA A 512 -10.84 -12.56 1.75
CA ALA A 512 -10.31 -11.78 2.86
C ALA A 512 -11.26 -11.75 4.06
N ASP A 513 -10.73 -11.60 5.27
CA ASP A 513 -11.54 -11.52 6.51
C ASP A 513 -12.09 -10.09 6.76
N VAL A 514 -12.61 -9.43 5.73
CA VAL A 514 -13.15 -8.04 5.77
C VAL A 514 -14.67 -8.03 5.74
N VAL A 515 -15.25 -6.93 6.23
CA VAL A 515 -16.68 -6.64 6.12
C VAL A 515 -16.84 -5.31 5.42
N LEU A 516 -17.40 -5.36 4.21
CA LEU A 516 -17.61 -4.19 3.37
C LEU A 516 -19.09 -3.80 3.37
N PRO A 517 -19.43 -2.52 3.16
CA PRO A 517 -20.81 -2.05 3.09
C PRO A 517 -21.43 -2.37 1.72
N VAL A 518 -21.51 -3.67 1.38
CA VAL A 518 -22.07 -4.18 0.12
C VAL A 518 -22.97 -5.38 0.39
N ALA A 519 -23.89 -5.67 -0.52
CA ALA A 519 -24.64 -6.91 -0.50
C ALA A 519 -23.79 -8.05 -1.08
N TYR A 520 -23.85 -9.22 -0.44
CA TYR A 520 -23.13 -10.41 -0.87
C TYR A 520 -24.07 -11.42 -1.52
N GLU A 521 -23.69 -11.99 -2.66
CA GLU A 521 -24.40 -13.13 -3.26
C GLU A 521 -24.35 -14.32 -2.28
N ARG A 522 -23.13 -14.61 -1.78
CA ARG A 522 -22.84 -15.75 -0.89
C ARG A 522 -21.71 -15.45 0.07
N VAL A 523 -21.75 -16.15 1.20
CA VAL A 523 -20.65 -16.24 2.16
C VAL A 523 -20.26 -17.71 2.30
N GLN A 524 -19.00 -18.04 2.07
CA GLN A 524 -18.50 -19.41 2.02
C GLN A 524 -17.18 -19.54 2.78
N ALA A 525 -16.93 -20.69 3.39
CA ALA A 525 -15.62 -21.00 3.97
C ALA A 525 -14.68 -21.52 2.88
N TRP A 526 -13.38 -21.16 2.95
CA TRP A 526 -12.36 -21.63 2.01
C TRP A 526 -12.36 -23.15 1.83
N ALA A 527 -12.51 -23.90 2.93
CA ALA A 527 -12.52 -25.37 2.89
C ALA A 527 -13.66 -25.97 2.05
N ALA A 528 -14.73 -25.21 1.79
CA ALA A 528 -15.87 -25.66 0.98
C ALA A 528 -15.72 -25.31 -0.51
N VAL A 529 -14.81 -24.40 -0.87
CA VAL A 529 -14.65 -23.89 -2.25
C VAL A 529 -13.24 -24.06 -2.80
N CYS A 530 -12.25 -24.39 -1.95
CA CYS A 530 -10.90 -24.64 -2.40
C CYS A 530 -10.88 -25.81 -3.38
N PRO A 531 -10.01 -25.79 -4.42
CA PRO A 531 -9.97 -26.84 -5.41
C PRO A 531 -9.77 -28.22 -4.78
N ASP A 532 -10.74 -29.10 -5.00
CA ASP A 532 -10.66 -30.49 -4.58
C ASP A 532 -9.65 -31.29 -5.44
N ILE A 533 -9.48 -32.57 -5.10
CA ILE A 533 -8.49 -33.40 -5.77
C ILE A 533 -8.81 -33.66 -7.24
N VAL A 534 -10.10 -33.72 -7.61
CA VAL A 534 -10.54 -33.94 -8.98
C VAL A 534 -10.29 -32.70 -9.80
N GLN A 535 -10.64 -31.52 -9.27
CA GLN A 535 -10.35 -30.24 -9.89
C GLN A 535 -8.84 -30.07 -10.11
N LYS A 536 -8.01 -30.44 -9.12
CA LYS A 536 -6.54 -30.41 -9.25
C LYS A 536 -6.02 -31.34 -10.36
N MET A 537 -6.54 -32.55 -10.47
CA MET A 537 -6.19 -33.45 -11.58
C MET A 537 -6.64 -32.88 -12.94
N LEU A 538 -7.85 -32.30 -13.02
CA LEU A 538 -8.37 -31.67 -14.23
C LEU A 538 -7.53 -30.45 -14.64
N LEU A 539 -7.06 -29.65 -13.67
CA LEU A 539 -6.13 -28.54 -13.91
C LEU A 539 -4.77 -29.01 -14.42
N ALA A 540 -4.33 -30.20 -14.00
CA ALA A 540 -3.16 -30.87 -14.57
C ALA A 540 -3.43 -31.53 -15.95
N GLY A 541 -4.65 -31.38 -16.49
CA GLY A 541 -5.04 -31.76 -17.84
C GLY A 541 -5.98 -32.96 -17.92
N LEU A 542 -5.90 -33.90 -16.98
CA LEU A 542 -6.68 -35.14 -17.03
C LEU A 542 -6.91 -35.74 -15.65
N ALA A 543 -8.16 -36.06 -15.31
CA ALA A 543 -8.53 -36.80 -14.11
C ALA A 543 -8.91 -38.24 -14.43
N VAL A 544 -8.65 -39.16 -13.50
CA VAL A 544 -9.04 -40.58 -13.60
C VAL A 544 -9.68 -41.06 -12.31
N ASP A 545 -10.55 -42.08 -12.42
CA ASP A 545 -11.19 -42.73 -11.27
C ASP A 545 -10.39 -43.87 -10.65
N SER A 546 -9.29 -44.30 -11.30
CA SER A 546 -8.35 -45.29 -10.78
C SER A 546 -7.27 -44.65 -9.89
N PRO A 547 -7.20 -44.96 -8.59
CA PRO A 547 -6.17 -44.40 -7.70
C PRO A 547 -4.74 -44.73 -8.12
N ALA A 548 -4.51 -45.91 -8.70
CA ALA A 548 -3.20 -46.32 -9.17
C ALA A 548 -2.75 -45.50 -10.39
N ASP A 549 -3.67 -45.25 -11.32
CA ASP A 549 -3.39 -44.46 -12.52
C ASP A 549 -3.24 -42.97 -12.14
N ALA A 550 -4.07 -42.47 -11.22
CA ALA A 550 -3.97 -41.11 -10.69
C ALA A 550 -2.60 -40.84 -10.05
N ALA A 551 -2.10 -41.78 -9.24
CA ALA A 551 -0.78 -41.66 -8.62
C ALA A 551 0.37 -41.70 -9.63
N THR A 552 0.18 -42.39 -10.76
CA THR A 552 1.18 -42.45 -11.83
C THR A 552 1.17 -41.17 -12.69
N LEU A 553 -0.02 -40.67 -13.02
CA LEU A 553 -0.20 -39.46 -13.83
C LEU A 553 0.13 -38.18 -13.08
N HIS A 554 -0.14 -38.15 -11.77
CA HIS A 554 -0.02 -36.96 -10.93
C HIS A 554 0.86 -37.20 -9.70
N PRO A 555 2.14 -37.55 -9.86
CA PRO A 555 3.03 -37.87 -8.74
C PRO A 555 3.24 -36.67 -7.78
N GLY A 556 3.03 -35.43 -8.27
CA GLY A 556 3.05 -34.23 -7.44
C GLY A 556 1.82 -34.06 -6.54
N LEU A 557 0.69 -34.67 -6.91
CA LEU A 557 -0.54 -34.68 -6.10
C LEU A 557 -0.61 -35.88 -5.18
N PHE A 558 -0.04 -37.02 -5.60
CA PHE A 558 -0.09 -38.28 -4.86
C PHE A 558 1.31 -38.89 -4.73
N GLY A 559 1.75 -39.11 -3.50
CA GLY A 559 3.02 -39.82 -3.27
C GLY A 559 2.95 -41.32 -3.55
N THR A 560 1.76 -41.94 -3.42
CA THR A 560 1.54 -43.38 -3.65
C THR A 560 0.09 -43.67 -4.07
N ALA A 561 -0.17 -44.85 -4.65
CA ALA A 561 -1.53 -45.30 -4.98
C ALA A 561 -2.45 -45.36 -3.74
N LYS A 562 -1.91 -45.77 -2.59
CA LYS A 562 -2.65 -45.80 -1.32
C LYS A 562 -3.02 -44.38 -0.85
N SER A 563 -2.14 -43.40 -1.07
CA SER A 563 -2.45 -42.00 -0.81
C SER A 563 -3.60 -41.51 -1.70
N ALA A 564 -3.58 -41.83 -3.00
CA ALA A 564 -4.67 -41.52 -3.92
C ALA A 564 -6.00 -42.15 -3.49
N GLU A 565 -5.98 -43.43 -3.07
CA GLU A 565 -7.17 -44.14 -2.57
C GLU A 565 -7.79 -43.43 -1.35
N HIS A 566 -6.96 -43.02 -0.38
CA HIS A 566 -7.43 -42.25 0.77
C HIS A 566 -8.01 -40.88 0.39
N HIS A 567 -7.44 -40.20 -0.62
CA HIS A 567 -7.99 -38.94 -1.13
C HIS A 567 -9.36 -39.14 -1.81
N PHE A 568 -9.52 -40.20 -2.60
CA PHE A 568 -10.76 -40.49 -3.30
C PHE A 568 -11.88 -40.87 -2.31
N ALA A 569 -11.56 -41.68 -1.31
CA ALA A 569 -12.50 -42.04 -0.25
C ALA A 569 -12.98 -40.81 0.55
N ARG A 570 -12.08 -39.84 0.84
CA ARG A 570 -12.41 -38.61 1.58
C ARG A 570 -13.25 -37.62 0.80
N THR A 571 -13.08 -37.56 -0.50
CA THR A 571 -13.80 -36.62 -1.38
C THR A 571 -15.17 -37.14 -1.82
N GLY A 572 -15.55 -38.34 -1.36
CA GLY A 572 -16.82 -38.94 -1.74
C GLY A 572 -16.88 -39.22 -3.24
N PHE A 573 -15.73 -39.52 -3.85
CA PHE A 573 -15.61 -39.92 -5.25
C PHE A 573 -16.34 -41.25 -5.43
N ASN A 574 -17.65 -41.15 -5.62
CA ASN A 574 -18.57 -42.26 -5.68
C ASN A 574 -18.99 -42.46 -7.14
N PRO A 575 -18.87 -43.68 -7.70
CA PRO A 575 -19.39 -44.00 -9.03
C PRO A 575 -20.86 -43.60 -9.28
N GLN A 576 -21.64 -43.38 -8.22
CA GLN A 576 -23.06 -42.99 -8.28
C GLN A 576 -23.30 -41.51 -8.65
N ASN A 577 -22.33 -40.61 -8.44
CA ASN A 577 -22.42 -39.20 -8.87
C ASN A 577 -21.32 -38.91 -9.90
N PRO A 578 -21.63 -38.97 -11.21
CA PRO A 578 -20.64 -38.74 -12.24
C PRO A 578 -19.98 -37.35 -12.09
N ILE A 579 -18.65 -37.29 -12.18
CA ILE A 579 -17.87 -36.03 -12.18
C ILE A 579 -18.44 -35.00 -13.17
N ARG A 580 -18.93 -35.47 -14.32
CA ARG A 580 -19.57 -34.64 -15.34
C ARG A 580 -20.78 -33.87 -14.81
N ASP A 581 -21.54 -34.47 -13.89
CA ASP A 581 -22.73 -33.85 -13.31
C ASP A 581 -22.34 -32.86 -12.19
N ILE A 582 -21.23 -33.12 -11.49
CA ILE A 582 -20.68 -32.23 -10.44
C ILE A 582 -20.12 -30.94 -11.04
N TYR A 583 -19.38 -31.01 -12.16
CA TYR A 583 -18.76 -29.85 -12.80
C TYR A 583 -19.35 -29.54 -14.18
N ARG A 584 -20.67 -29.68 -14.32
CA ARG A 584 -21.39 -29.56 -15.60
C ARG A 584 -21.10 -28.24 -16.32
N GLU A 585 -20.94 -27.16 -15.56
CA GLU A 585 -20.61 -25.82 -16.07
C GLU A 585 -19.26 -25.75 -16.80
N MET A 586 -18.37 -26.71 -16.58
CA MET A 586 -17.05 -26.78 -17.23
C MET A 586 -17.07 -27.55 -18.56
N GLY A 587 -18.20 -28.13 -18.95
CA GLY A 587 -18.27 -28.98 -20.15
C GLY A 587 -17.34 -30.20 -20.08
N VAL A 588 -17.21 -30.81 -18.89
CA VAL A 588 -16.31 -31.96 -18.66
C VAL A 588 -16.63 -33.10 -19.62
N LYS A 589 -15.62 -33.51 -20.38
CA LYS A 589 -15.66 -34.64 -21.30
C LYS A 589 -15.17 -35.89 -20.57
N SER A 590 -15.66 -37.06 -20.98
CA SER A 590 -15.21 -38.33 -20.41
C SER A 590 -15.05 -39.44 -21.44
N ALA A 591 -14.24 -40.44 -21.09
CA ALA A 591 -14.15 -41.69 -21.80
C ALA A 591 -13.88 -42.85 -20.86
N ALA A 592 -14.49 -44.01 -21.13
CA ALA A 592 -14.10 -45.26 -20.50
C ALA A 592 -12.86 -45.82 -21.19
N TYR A 593 -11.89 -46.31 -20.41
CA TYR A 593 -10.66 -46.91 -20.91
C TYR A 593 -10.35 -48.23 -20.21
N ARG A 594 -9.57 -49.09 -20.87
CA ARG A 594 -9.05 -50.34 -20.30
C ARG A 594 -7.57 -50.51 -20.68
N LEU A 595 -6.75 -50.82 -19.68
CA LEU A 595 -5.33 -51.17 -19.88
C LEU A 595 -5.17 -52.67 -20.17
N GLY A 596 -4.10 -53.03 -20.89
CA GLY A 596 -3.74 -54.44 -21.10
C GLY A 596 -3.24 -55.12 -19.82
N GLY A 597 -3.69 -56.33 -19.53
CA GLY A 597 -3.20 -57.15 -18.41
C GLY A 597 -4.29 -57.90 -17.65
N ARG A 598 -3.91 -58.99 -16.96
CA ARG A 598 -4.84 -59.84 -16.20
C ARG A 598 -5.39 -59.07 -14.99
N GLY A 599 -6.72 -58.93 -14.90
CA GLY A 599 -7.42 -58.29 -13.78
C GLY A 599 -7.65 -56.78 -13.90
N ARG A 600 -7.33 -56.14 -15.04
CA ARG A 600 -7.59 -54.71 -15.27
C ARG A 600 -9.02 -54.49 -15.79
N GLY A 601 -9.86 -53.87 -14.96
CA GLY A 601 -11.24 -53.49 -15.30
C GLY A 601 -11.33 -52.19 -16.11
N TRP A 602 -12.55 -51.83 -16.51
CA TRP A 602 -12.84 -50.52 -17.09
C TRP A 602 -12.66 -49.43 -16.04
N GLN A 603 -12.04 -48.33 -16.45
CA GLN A 603 -11.83 -47.11 -15.69
C GLN A 603 -12.34 -45.93 -16.52
N ARG A 604 -12.43 -44.74 -15.96
CA ARG A 604 -12.91 -43.51 -16.62
C ARG A 604 -11.87 -42.40 -16.50
N ALA A 605 -11.66 -41.73 -17.62
CA ALA A 605 -10.87 -40.53 -17.73
C ALA A 605 -11.75 -39.32 -18.02
N TYR A 606 -11.36 -38.16 -17.50
CA TYR A 606 -12.09 -36.90 -17.58
C TYR A 606 -11.14 -35.76 -17.94
N TRP A 607 -11.58 -34.84 -18.79
CA TRP A 607 -10.81 -33.65 -19.17
C TRP A 607 -11.73 -32.49 -19.59
N ILE A 608 -11.18 -31.28 -19.59
CA ILE A 608 -11.91 -30.04 -19.95
C ILE A 608 -11.50 -29.59 -21.35
N THR A 609 -10.20 -29.38 -21.56
CA THR A 609 -9.64 -28.83 -22.79
C THR A 609 -9.06 -29.91 -23.70
N GLY A 610 -9.06 -29.67 -25.03
CA GLY A 610 -8.51 -30.61 -26.00
C GLY A 610 -9.49 -31.68 -26.50
N SER A 611 -8.99 -32.53 -27.41
CA SER A 611 -9.73 -33.60 -28.09
C SER A 611 -9.59 -34.93 -27.35
N ALA A 612 -10.50 -35.88 -27.62
CA ALA A 612 -10.40 -37.22 -27.05
C ALA A 612 -9.14 -37.97 -27.49
N VAL A 613 -8.63 -37.68 -28.69
CA VAL A 613 -7.37 -38.24 -29.19
C VAL A 613 -6.20 -37.73 -28.36
N ALA A 614 -6.17 -36.44 -28.03
CA ALA A 614 -5.14 -35.86 -27.18
C ALA A 614 -5.19 -36.42 -25.74
N ALA A 615 -6.39 -36.53 -25.17
CA ALA A 615 -6.59 -37.12 -23.85
C ALA A 615 -6.14 -38.59 -23.79
N LYS A 616 -6.49 -39.38 -24.82
CA LYS A 616 -6.02 -40.77 -24.95
C LYS A 616 -4.50 -40.85 -25.05
N ALA A 617 -3.87 -40.01 -25.89
CA ALA A 617 -2.42 -39.99 -26.06
C ALA A 617 -1.70 -39.63 -24.75
N GLN A 618 -2.21 -38.66 -24.00
CA GLN A 618 -1.68 -38.28 -22.68
C GLN A 618 -1.77 -39.45 -21.68
N LEU A 619 -2.89 -40.17 -21.65
CA LEU A 619 -3.02 -41.39 -20.85
C LEU A 619 -2.01 -42.46 -21.26
N GLU A 620 -1.91 -42.75 -22.56
CA GLU A 620 -0.98 -43.78 -23.06
C GLU A 620 0.48 -43.47 -22.72
N GLN A 621 0.85 -42.19 -22.75
CA GLN A 621 2.17 -41.72 -22.35
C GLN A 621 2.44 -41.92 -20.86
N GLY A 622 1.43 -41.74 -20.01
CA GLY A 622 1.60 -41.82 -18.55
C GLY A 622 1.47 -43.21 -17.96
N ILE A 623 0.48 -44.00 -18.41
CA ILE A 623 0.11 -45.29 -17.79
C ILE A 623 0.23 -46.49 -18.73
N GLY A 624 0.72 -46.28 -19.95
CA GLY A 624 0.95 -47.33 -20.94
C GLY A 624 -0.23 -47.59 -21.87
N GLN A 625 -0.09 -48.59 -22.75
CA GLN A 625 -1.00 -48.84 -23.86
C GLN A 625 -2.46 -49.08 -23.41
N ILE A 626 -3.39 -48.31 -23.97
CA ILE A 626 -4.84 -48.49 -23.80
C ILE A 626 -5.34 -49.48 -24.86
N VAL A 627 -5.90 -50.61 -24.43
CA VAL A 627 -6.44 -51.64 -25.34
C VAL A 627 -7.85 -51.33 -25.81
N ASP A 628 -8.66 -50.63 -24.99
CA ASP A 628 -10.00 -50.19 -25.35
C ASP A 628 -10.25 -48.76 -24.88
N TRP A 629 -10.90 -47.95 -25.73
CA TRP A 629 -11.26 -46.57 -25.46
C TRP A 629 -12.66 -46.27 -25.99
N LYS A 630 -13.54 -45.74 -25.13
CA LYS A 630 -14.92 -45.38 -25.47
C LYS A 630 -15.22 -43.98 -24.98
N SER A 631 -15.34 -43.04 -25.91
CA SER A 631 -15.73 -41.66 -25.62
C SER A 631 -17.21 -41.54 -25.28
N GLU A 632 -17.55 -40.70 -24.29
CA GLU A 632 -18.91 -40.58 -23.71
C GLU A 632 -19.35 -39.12 -23.50
N PHE A 633 -18.97 -38.22 -24.41
CA PHE A 633 -19.36 -36.80 -24.36
C PHE A 633 -20.58 -36.49 -25.23
#